data_AF-A0A925DKC9-F1
#
_entry.id   AF-A0A925DKC9-F1
#
_cell.length_a   1.000
_cell.length_b   1.000
_cell.length_c   1.000
_cell.angle_alpha   90.00
_cell.angle_beta   90.00
_cell.angle_gamma   90.00
#
_symmetry.space_group_name_H-M   'P 1'
#
loop_
_entity.id
_entity.type
_entity.pdbx_description
1 polymer ?
#
loop_
_entity_poly.entity_id
_entity_poly.type
_entity_poly.pdbx_seq_one_letter_code
_entity_poly.pdbx_strand_id
1 'polypeptide(L)' 'LYDKYKIHVVGITHEKINGVRVTPSVYTSLKDLDLFLEAINVMSKTDPVKK' A
#
# COMPACT_ATOMS: atom_id res chain seq x y z
N LEU A 1 2.17 3.30 -5.28
CA LEU A 1 2.61 3.75 -3.93
C LEU A 1 3.97 4.45 -3.95
N TYR A 2 4.94 3.99 -4.74
CA TYR A 2 6.29 4.57 -4.76
C TYR A 2 6.35 6.01 -5.28
N ASP A 3 5.68 6.32 -6.40
CA ASP A 3 5.81 7.65 -7.04
C ASP A 3 5.19 8.80 -6.23
N LYS A 4 4.09 8.55 -5.52
CA LYS A 4 3.36 9.59 -4.78
C LYS A 4 3.71 9.65 -3.29
N TYR A 5 3.88 8.50 -2.66
CA TYR A 5 4.06 8.41 -1.20
C TYR A 5 5.42 7.83 -0.80
N LYS A 6 6.28 7.47 -1.77
CA LYS A 6 7.60 6.85 -1.55
C LYS A 6 7.57 5.57 -0.71
N ILE A 7 6.41 4.90 -0.67
CA ILE A 7 6.23 3.66 0.08
C ILE A 7 6.63 2.49 -0.82
N HIS A 8 7.72 1.82 -0.46
CA HIS A 8 8.14 0.58 -1.09
C HIS A 8 7.27 -0.57 -0.61
N VAL A 9 6.56 -1.20 -1.53
CA VAL A 9 5.78 -2.40 -1.29
C VAL A 9 6.17 -3.46 -2.31
N VAL A 10 6.19 -4.72 -1.89
CA VAL A 10 6.47 -5.84 -2.80
C VAL A 10 5.14 -6.50 -3.13
N GLY A 11 4.79 -6.54 -4.40
CA GLY A 11 3.67 -7.35 -4.87
C GLY A 11 4.04 -8.83 -4.77
N ILE A 12 3.20 -9.63 -4.13
CA ILE A 12 3.27 -11.08 -4.19
C ILE A 12 2.26 -11.53 -5.24
N THR A 13 2.78 -12.06 -6.34
CA THR A 13 1.99 -12.68 -7.41
C THR A 13 2.34 -14.16 -7.40
N HIS A 14 1.47 -15.00 -6.84
CA HIS A 14 1.69 -16.45 -6.83
C HIS A 14 0.39 -17.17 -7.19
N GLU A 15 0.41 -17.86 -8.34
CA GLU A 15 -0.57 -18.76 -8.99
C GLU A 15 -2.08 -18.44 -8.95
N LYS A 16 -2.64 -17.92 -7.85
CA LYS A 16 -4.02 -17.40 -7.71
C LYS A 16 -4.15 -16.24 -6.69
N ILE A 17 -3.08 -15.86 -6.01
CA ILE A 17 -3.10 -14.83 -4.96
C ILE A 17 -2.29 -13.63 -5.46
N ASN A 18 -3.01 -12.53 -5.68
CA ASN A 18 -2.45 -11.22 -5.90
C ASN A 18 -2.55 -10.45 -4.59
N GLY A 19 -1.43 -10.33 -3.88
CA GLY A 19 -1.36 -9.64 -2.59
C GLY A 19 -0.26 -8.60 -2.58
N VAL A 20 -0.37 -7.62 -1.68
CA VAL A 20 0.69 -6.63 -1.45
C VAL A 20 1.32 -6.96 -0.10
N ARG A 21 2.62 -7.25 -0.09
CA ARG A 21 3.40 -7.38 1.15
C ARG A 21 3.87 -6.00 1.59
N VAL A 22 3.44 -5.63 2.78
CA VAL A 22 3.88 -4.42 3.48
C VAL A 22 4.55 -4.87 4.77
N THR A 23 5.81 -4.51 4.97
CA THR A 23 6.57 -4.86 6.17
C THR A 23 7.15 -3.57 6.75
N PRO A 24 6.52 -2.99 7.79
CA PRO A 24 7.10 -1.85 8.48
C PRO A 24 8.34 -2.30 9.27
N SER A 25 9.35 -1.44 9.32
CA SER A 25 10.50 -1.60 10.22
C SER A 25 10.15 -1.03 11.60
N VAL A 26 10.86 -1.44 12.66
CA VAL A 26 10.69 -0.92 14.04
C VAL A 26 10.93 0.59 14.12
N TYR A 27 11.68 1.16 13.16
CA TYR A 27 11.97 2.58 13.06
C TYR A 27 10.90 3.39 12.30
N THR A 28 9.81 2.75 11.87
CA THR A 28 8.72 3.44 11.18
C THR A 28 7.96 4.28 12.19
N SER A 29 7.82 5.59 11.95
CA SER A 29 7.08 6.45 12.88
C SER A 29 5.57 6.23 12.74
N LEU A 30 4.81 6.55 13.79
CA LEU A 30 3.34 6.47 13.72
C LEU A 30 2.76 7.36 12.61
N LYS A 31 3.41 8.50 12.32
CA LYS A 31 3.00 9.41 11.24
C LYS A 31 3.16 8.79 9.86
N ASP A 32 4.20 7.97 9.66
CA ASP A 32 4.41 7.26 8.38
C ASP A 32 3.35 6.16 8.19
N LEU A 33 2.88 5.57 9.30
CA LEU A 33 1.75 4.64 9.27
C LEU A 33 0.43 5.34 8.93
N ASP A 34 0.18 6.52 9.51
CA ASP A 34 -0.99 7.34 9.17
C ASP A 34 -0.99 7.74 7.68
N LEU A 35 0.17 8.12 7.14
CA LEU A 35 0.35 8.42 5.71
C LEU A 35 0.04 7.20 4.82
N PHE A 36 0.43 6.01 5.25
CA PHE A 36 0.10 4.77 4.55
C PHE A 36 -1.40 4.47 4.55
N LEU A 37 -2.08 4.69 5.67
CA LEU A 37 -3.54 4.54 5.77
C LEU A 37 -4.28 5.54 4.88
N GLU A 38 -3.82 6.78 4.83
CA GLU A 38 -4.36 7.79 3.91
C GLU A 38 -4.21 7.36 2.45
N ALA A 39 -3.01 6.89 2.07
CA ALA A 39 -2.75 6.40 0.72
C ALA A 39 -3.66 5.21 0.34
N ILE A 40 -3.89 4.25 1.24
CA ILE A 40 -4.83 3.14 1.02
C ILE A 40 -6.26 3.66 0.88
N ASN A 41 -6.69 4.57 1.75
CA ASN A 41 -8.05 5.09 1.73
C ASN A 41 -8.35 5.86 0.44
N VAL A 42 -7.37 6.65 -0.04
CA VAL A 42 -7.45 7.31 -1.35
C VAL A 42 -7.57 6.26 -2.45
N MET A 43 -6.73 5.22 -2.45
CA MET A 43 -6.83 4.15 -3.45
C MET A 43 -8.19 3.44 -3.42
N SER A 44 -8.68 3.06 -2.23
CA SER A 44 -9.97 2.39 -2.06
C SER A 44 -11.16 3.24 -2.51
N LYS A 45 -11.09 4.56 -2.36
CA LYS A 45 -12.16 5.49 -2.80
C LYS A 45 -12.09 5.80 -4.31
N THR A 46 -10.94 5.57 -4.93
CA THR A 46 -10.75 5.80 -6.37
C THR A 46 -11.28 4.63 -7.21
N ASP A 47 -11.77 3.55 -6.57
CA ASP A 47 -12.46 2.45 -7.24
C ASP A 47 -13.99 2.55 -7.01
N PRO A 48 -14.76 2.96 -8.03
CA PRO A 48 -15.51 1.97 -8.76
C PRO A 48 -14.96 1.94 -10.17
N VAL A 49 -14.95 0.76 -10.78
CA VAL A 49 -14.51 0.45 -12.15
C VAL A 49 -13.02 0.08 -12.21
N LYS A 50 -12.57 -1.08 -12.68
CA LYS A 50 -13.14 -2.29 -13.31
C LYS A 50 -11.93 -3.02 -13.88
N LYS A 51 -11.93 -4.36 -13.91
CA LYS A 51 -11.71 -5.21 -15.10
C LYS A 51 -11.36 -6.63 -14.70
#